data_AF-A0A257KWB9-F1
#
_entry.id   AF-A0A257KWB9-F1
#
_cell.length_a   1.000
_cell.length_b   1.000
_cell.length_c   1.000
_cell.angle_alpha   90.00
_cell.angle_beta   90.00
_cell.angle_gamma   90.00
#
_symmetry.space_group_name_H-M   'P 1'
#
loop_
_entity.id
_entity.type
_entity.pdbx_description
1 polymer ?
#
loop_
_entity_poly.entity_id
_entity_poly.type
_entity_poly.pdbx_seq_one_letter_code
_entity_poly.pdbx_strand_id
1 'polypeptide(L)'
;MARIARRVYCIEANPLWSLSFVELLMKAKPANASFLFGAADEFVGTISGDVALFCTHSGVGPMTSVAKKFAPEVIDVYGELVAANPSAFDPFAREARRFV
;
A
#
# COMPACT_ATOMS: atom_id res chain seq x y z
N MET A 1 13.37 -5.22 18.51
CA MET A 1 12.68 -5.20 17.20
C MET A 1 13.71 -5.36 16.11
N ALA A 2 13.55 -6.32 15.21
CA ALA A 2 14.44 -6.43 14.05
C ALA A 2 14.28 -5.18 13.19
N ARG A 3 15.40 -4.55 12.80
CA ARG A 3 15.42 -3.24 12.14
C ARG A 3 14.97 -3.29 10.66
N ILE A 4 14.69 -4.49 10.14
CA ILE A 4 14.44 -4.76 8.71
C ILE A 4 13.34 -5.83 8.61
N ALA A 5 12.29 -5.54 7.83
CA ALA A 5 11.23 -6.48 7.51
C ALA A 5 11.75 -7.61 6.60
N ARG A 6 11.45 -8.87 6.91
CA ARG A 6 11.83 -10.04 6.10
C ARG A 6 10.85 -10.28 4.96
N ARG A 7 9.58 -9.93 5.13
CA ARG A 7 8.54 -10.04 4.10
C ARG A 7 7.66 -8.80 4.09
N VAL A 8 7.54 -8.20 2.91
CA VAL A 8 6.69 -7.01 2.67
C VAL A 8 5.67 -7.35 1.59
N TYR A 9 4.39 -7.07 1.83
CA TYR A 9 3.34 -7.16 0.83
C TYR A 9 2.83 -5.78 0.45
N CYS A 10 2.87 -5.47 -0.84
CA CYS A 10 2.32 -4.23 -1.40
C CYS A 10 0.97 -4.54 -2.04
N ILE A 11 -0.10 -3.91 -1.55
CA ILE A 11 -1.47 -4.11 -2.04
C ILE A 11 -1.78 -3.02 -3.06
N GLU A 12 -2.14 -3.43 -4.28
CA GLU A 12 -2.54 -2.56 -5.38
C GLU A 12 -3.80 -3.13 -6.06
N ALA A 13 -4.92 -2.43 -5.94
CA ALA A 13 -6.18 -2.89 -6.50
C ALA A 13 -6.23 -2.77 -8.03
N ASN A 14 -5.48 -1.83 -8.63
CA ASN A 14 -5.54 -1.55 -10.06
C ASN A 14 -4.16 -1.20 -10.66
N PRO A 15 -3.30 -2.20 -10.95
CA PRO A 15 -2.00 -1.95 -11.55
C PRO A 15 -2.05 -1.50 -13.02
N LEU A 16 -3.22 -1.56 -13.67
CA LEU A 16 -3.37 -1.32 -15.10
C LEU A 16 -3.06 0.13 -15.51
N TRP A 17 -2.89 1.05 -14.55
CA TRP A 17 -2.87 2.48 -14.83
C TRP A 17 -1.47 3.04 -15.06
N SER A 18 -0.41 2.22 -14.95
CA SER A 18 0.95 2.70 -15.18
C SER A 18 1.92 1.60 -15.62
N LEU A 19 2.21 1.56 -16.92
CA LEU A 19 3.39 0.82 -17.44
C LEU A 19 4.66 1.24 -16.72
N SER A 20 4.77 2.51 -16.32
CA SER A 20 5.89 3.05 -15.55
C SER A 20 6.02 2.39 -14.18
N PHE A 21 4.91 2.01 -13.55
CA PHE A 21 4.92 1.30 -12.27
C PHE A 21 5.49 -0.11 -12.43
N VAL A 22 5.05 -0.86 -13.46
CA VAL A 22 5.59 -2.18 -13.77
C VAL A 22 7.07 -2.09 -14.13
N GLU A 23 7.46 -1.09 -14.91
CA GLU A 23 8.86 -0.87 -15.28
C GLU A 23 9.74 -0.58 -14.05
N LEU A 24 9.30 0.31 -13.15
CA LEU A 24 9.98 0.58 -11.89
C LEU A 24 10.07 -0.66 -11.00
N LEU A 25 8.99 -1.43 -10.93
CA LEU A 25 8.95 -2.69 -10.19
C LEU A 25 9.97 -3.68 -10.74
N MET A 26 10.07 -3.84 -12.06
CA MET A 26 11.07 -4.73 -12.66
C MET A 26 12.50 -4.23 -12.47
N LYS A 27 12.72 -2.91 -12.40
CA LYS A 27 14.06 -2.32 -12.24
C LYS A 27 14.55 -2.26 -10.79
N ALA A 28 13.66 -2.00 -9.84
CA ALA A 28 14.05 -1.55 -8.50
C ALA A 28 13.33 -2.29 -7.35
N LYS A 29 12.52 -3.31 -7.64
CA LYS A 29 11.79 -4.03 -6.58
C LYS A 29 12.74 -4.70 -5.58
N PRO A 30 12.59 -4.44 -4.27
CA PRO A 30 13.32 -5.16 -3.24
C PRO A 30 13.04 -6.67 -3.28
N ALA A 31 14.05 -7.48 -2.95
CA ALA A 31 13.93 -8.95 -2.99
C ALA A 31 12.87 -9.50 -2.02
N ASN A 32 12.64 -8.81 -0.90
CA ASN A 32 11.67 -9.17 0.14
C ASN A 32 10.25 -8.62 -0.10
N ALA A 33 10.04 -7.85 -1.16
CA ALA A 33 8.75 -7.24 -1.48
C ALA A 33 7.98 -8.06 -2.54
N SER A 34 6.71 -8.34 -2.26
CA SER A 34 5.76 -8.97 -3.19
C SER A 34 4.58 -8.04 -3.41
N PHE A 35 4.07 -7.98 -4.64
CA PHE A 35 2.91 -7.15 -4.98
C PHE A 35 1.69 -8.03 -5.20
N LEU A 36 0.57 -7.63 -4.60
CA LEU A 36 -0.74 -8.27 -4.72
C LEU A 36 -1.60 -7.37 -5.59
N PHE A 37 -1.99 -7.91 -6.74
CA PHE A 37 -2.82 -7.20 -7.71
C PHE A 37 -4.25 -7.73 -7.67
N GLY A 38 -5.21 -6.82 -7.58
CA GLY A 38 -6.64 -7.16 -7.54
C GLY A 38 -7.23 -7.17 -6.13
N ALA A 39 -8.20 -8.06 -5.90
CA ALA A 39 -8.94 -8.16 -4.64
C ALA A 39 -8.08 -8.79 -3.55
N ALA A 40 -7.40 -7.97 -2.75
CA ALA A 40 -6.45 -8.46 -1.75
C ALA A 40 -7.08 -9.39 -0.72
N ASP A 41 -8.36 -9.22 -0.40
CA ASP A 41 -9.10 -10.05 0.55
C ASP A 41 -9.18 -11.54 0.17
N GLU A 42 -9.03 -11.89 -1.11
CA GLU A 42 -8.97 -13.28 -1.60
C GLU A 42 -7.77 -14.05 -1.02
N PHE A 43 -6.71 -13.34 -0.59
CA PHE A 43 -5.49 -13.95 -0.07
C PHE A 43 -5.48 -14.08 1.45
N VAL A 44 -6.50 -13.59 2.16
CA VAL A 44 -6.54 -13.60 3.63
C VAL A 44 -6.37 -15.02 4.17
N GLY A 45 -5.42 -15.21 5.09
CA GLY A 45 -5.11 -16.50 5.69
C GLY A 45 -4.20 -17.40 4.85
N THR A 46 -3.91 -17.02 3.60
CA THR A 46 -2.98 -17.77 2.72
C THR A 46 -1.55 -17.24 2.75
N ILE A 47 -1.40 -15.95 3.06
CA ILE A 47 -0.12 -15.25 3.10
C ILE A 47 0.01 -14.41 4.37
N SER A 48 1.23 -14.28 4.88
CA SER A 48 1.54 -13.43 6.03
C SER A 48 2.91 -12.78 5.87
N GLY A 49 3.03 -11.53 6.28
CA GLY A 49 4.24 -10.72 6.19
C GLY A 49 4.51 -9.94 7.47
N ASP A 50 5.68 -9.30 7.52
CA ASP A 50 6.02 -8.43 8.65
C ASP A 50 5.38 -7.05 8.48
N VAL A 51 5.30 -6.58 7.22
CA VAL A 51 4.74 -5.27 6.85
C VAL A 51 3.81 -5.43 5.65
N ALA A 52 2.66 -4.74 5.68
CA ALA A 52 1.80 -4.55 4.53
C ALA A 52 1.76 -3.06 4.15
N LEU A 53 2.00 -2.75 2.89
CA LEU A 53 1.96 -1.41 2.33
C LEU A 53 0.74 -1.30 1.41
N PHE A 54 0.07 -0.14 1.41
CA PHE A 54 -0.90 0.20 0.37
C PHE A 54 -0.76 1.66 -0.02
N CYS A 55 -1.15 1.97 -1.26
CA CYS A 55 -1.16 3.32 -1.79
C CYS A 55 -2.54 3.55 -2.43
N THR A 56 -3.38 4.39 -1.82
CA THR A 56 -4.74 4.63 -2.33
C THR A 56 -5.18 6.07 -2.09
N HIS A 57 -5.97 6.62 -3.00
CA HIS A 57 -6.61 7.93 -2.84
C HIS A 57 -7.85 7.89 -1.93
N SER A 58 -8.53 6.75 -1.83
CA SER A 58 -9.77 6.55 -1.06
C SER A 58 -9.86 5.13 -0.48
N GLY A 59 -10.85 4.82 0.33
CA GLY A 59 -11.04 3.50 0.92
C GLY A 59 -9.94 3.15 1.94
N VAL A 60 -9.38 4.16 2.62
CA VAL A 60 -8.25 3.99 3.56
C VAL A 60 -8.61 3.03 4.69
N GLY A 61 -9.83 3.15 5.24
CA GLY A 61 -10.34 2.29 6.31
C GLY A 61 -10.43 0.81 5.91
N PRO A 62 -11.17 0.48 4.82
CA PRO A 62 -11.20 -0.86 4.26
C PRO A 62 -9.80 -1.41 3.93
N MET A 63 -8.93 -0.61 3.33
CA MET A 63 -7.58 -1.06 2.97
C MET A 63 -6.70 -1.34 4.17
N THR A 64 -6.73 -0.47 5.17
CA THR A 64 -6.06 -0.71 6.45
C THR A 64 -6.58 -1.99 7.10
N SER A 65 -7.88 -2.23 7.06
CA SER A 65 -8.51 -3.41 7.68
C SER A 65 -8.09 -4.70 7.00
N VAL A 66 -8.01 -4.71 5.67
CA VAL A 66 -7.53 -5.85 4.89
C VAL A 66 -6.02 -6.06 5.09
N ALA A 67 -5.22 -5.00 5.01
CA ALA A 67 -3.77 -5.05 5.22
C ALA A 67 -3.37 -5.62 6.60
N LYS A 68 -4.11 -5.26 7.66
CA LYS A 68 -3.89 -5.78 9.02
C LYS A 68 -4.12 -7.30 9.16
N LYS A 69 -4.82 -7.92 8.21
CA LYS A 69 -4.97 -9.39 8.17
C LYS A 69 -3.74 -10.08 7.62
N PHE A 70 -2.85 -9.36 6.93
CA PHE A 70 -1.62 -9.88 6.34
C PHE A 70 -0.39 -9.64 7.20
N ALA A 71 -0.33 -8.50 7.88
CA ALA A 71 0.84 -8.06 8.61
C ALA A 71 0.46 -7.27 9.87
N PRO A 72 1.27 -7.36 10.94
CA PRO A 72 1.07 -6.57 12.15
C PRO A 72 1.32 -5.07 11.92
N GLU A 73 2.24 -4.73 11.02
CA GLU A 73 2.56 -3.36 10.64
C GLU A 73 1.93 -3.03 9.28
N VAL A 74 1.24 -1.89 9.22
CA VAL A 74 0.55 -1.43 8.01
C VAL A 74 0.92 0.02 7.74
N ILE A 75 1.36 0.29 6.52
CA ILE A 75 1.78 1.62 6.08
C ILE A 75 0.89 2.10 4.94
N ASP A 76 0.30 3.27 5.17
CA ASP A 76 -0.42 4.05 4.16
C ASP A 76 0.55 5.00 3.44
N VAL A 77 1.11 4.53 2.33
CA VAL A 77 2.15 5.26 1.59
C VAL A 77 1.61 6.58 1.05
N TYR A 78 0.38 6.59 0.54
CA TYR A 78 -0.22 7.82 0.03
C TYR A 78 -0.43 8.85 1.15
N GLY A 79 -0.84 8.39 2.33
CA GLY A 79 -0.93 9.22 3.54
C GLY A 79 0.40 9.85 3.93
N GLU A 80 1.50 9.08 3.90
CA GLU A 80 2.85 9.59 4.19
C GLU A 80 3.31 10.64 3.17
N LEU A 81 3.05 10.43 1.88
CA LEU A 81 3.39 11.41 0.83
C LEU A 81 2.65 12.74 1.03
N VAL A 82 1.36 12.66 1.35
CA VAL A 82 0.54 13.84 1.63
C VAL A 82 1.02 14.56 2.89
N ALA A 83 1.43 13.83 3.93
CA ALA A 83 1.98 14.43 5.16
C ALA A 83 3.33 15.10 4.91
N ALA A 84 4.18 14.51 4.06
CA ALA A 84 5.50 15.04 3.73
C ALA A 84 5.44 16.30 2.85
N ASN A 85 4.47 16.41 1.95
CA ASN A 85 4.33 17.57 1.07
C ASN A 85 2.85 17.96 0.83
N PRO A 86 2.17 18.52 1.83
CA PRO A 86 0.73 18.79 1.78
C PRO A 86 0.30 19.78 0.70
N SER A 87 1.18 20.67 0.24
CA SER A 87 0.88 21.67 -0.79
C SER A 87 0.91 21.11 -2.21
N ALA A 88 1.50 19.93 -2.42
CA ALA A 88 1.51 19.26 -3.71
C ALA A 88 0.19 18.51 -4.02
N PHE A 89 -0.74 18.47 -3.08
CA PHE A 89 -2.01 17.76 -3.21
C PHE A 89 -3.18 18.71 -3.04
N ASP A 90 -4.28 18.38 -3.73
CA ASP A 90 -5.53 19.13 -3.59
C ASP A 90 -6.01 19.13 -2.13
N PRO A 91 -6.28 20.30 -1.52
CA PRO A 91 -6.66 20.39 -0.11
C PRO A 91 -7.93 19.61 0.22
N PHE A 92 -8.93 19.68 -0.66
CA PHE A 92 -10.21 19.01 -0.46
C PHE A 92 -10.06 17.50 -0.57
N ALA A 93 -9.38 17.01 -1.61
CA ALA A 93 -9.14 15.58 -1.82
C ALA A 93 -8.38 14.95 -0.64
N ARG A 94 -7.38 15.64 -0.09
CA ARG A 94 -6.67 15.19 1.11
C ARG A 94 -7.59 15.03 2.32
N GLU A 95 -8.48 16.00 2.54
CA GLU A 95 -9.38 15.98 3.70
C GLU A 95 -10.47 14.92 3.53
N ALA A 96 -11.07 14.86 2.34
CA ALA A 96 -12.09 13.91 1.96
C ALA A 96 -11.63 12.46 2.15
N ARG A 97 -10.34 12.17 1.94
CA ARG A 97 -9.73 10.83 2.06
C ARG A 97 -9.94 10.14 3.43
N ARG A 98 -10.24 10.90 4.48
CA ARG A 98 -10.60 10.32 5.79
C ARG A 98 -12.00 9.73 5.85
N PHE A 99 -12.84 10.12 4.90
CA PHE A 99 -14.27 9.83 4.87
C PHE A 99 -14.68 8.95 3.68
N VAL A 100 -13.83 8.83 2.65
CA VAL A 100 -14.06 8.01 1.46
C VAL A 100 -13.15 6.80 1.38
#